data_AF-A0A4Y3KM36-F1
#
_entry.id   AF-A0A4Y3KM36-F1
#
_cell.length_a   1.000
_cell.length_b   1.000
_cell.length_c   1.000
_cell.angle_alpha   90.00
_cell.angle_beta   90.00
_cell.angle_gamma   90.00
#
_symmetry.space_group_name_H-M   'P 1'
#
loop_
_entity.id
_entity.type
_entity.pdbx_description
1 polymer ?
#
loop_
_entity_poly.entity_id
_entity_poly.type
_entity_poly.pdbx_seq_one_letter_code
_entity_poly.pdbx_strand_id
1 'polypeptide(L)'
;MSVTDLPLTDDVAVYAAAVRAALHDLGQDQVDDLTDGLEANLADALADASRTHHGSLAEEFGTPAAYAAELRAAAGLDPVPARRLGGVRSWLTAPYRALLRTGDSTLAQLRGTRWWPATEDLLVALRPVWWVARGWVVAHLVLQLTGIEDGGAWWAPRTFVGWVVMVGLIVASAQWGRGRWRPGRRWQSVLVGLNAFAVLAAAVFLLWLPGQGVGTVTSENWYEPQPDDGVVVGGSYAENLFVYDAQGQPVDGAQVFDQDGRPVTLGVGSLQEAETWTGVGYDDQRSWRLGGVTSSGAGVWNAFPLRLFPDAAIDADAAWENGYLVWRTEVPWTVTTPGWPFAAAQPIVVPTGPDTIPGAVDDDPGATPTAGATPTAGATPTAGTAPSSEPTPTGDASATATGAPTGTPSAQP
;
A
#
# COMPACT_ATOMS: atom_id res chain seq x y z
N MET A 1 -17.26 -67.17 51.85
CA MET A 1 -16.53 -66.50 50.77
C MET A 1 -17.46 -65.44 50.22
N SER A 2 -17.19 -64.19 50.61
CA SER A 2 -18.11 -63.07 50.46
C SER A 2 -17.96 -62.42 49.10
N VAL A 3 -19.07 -61.94 48.53
CA VAL A 3 -19.18 -61.38 47.17
C VAL A 3 -18.28 -60.15 46.94
N THR A 4 -17.76 -59.52 48.00
CA THR A 4 -16.81 -58.40 47.95
C THR A 4 -15.35 -58.81 47.70
N ASP A 5 -14.96 -60.06 47.96
CA ASP A 5 -13.57 -60.50 47.76
C ASP A 5 -13.21 -60.68 46.27
N LEU A 6 -14.21 -61.03 45.45
CA LEU A 6 -14.05 -61.27 44.01
C LEU A 6 -13.64 -60.03 43.20
N PRO A 7 -14.30 -58.86 43.30
CA PRO A 7 -13.89 -57.67 42.55
C PRO A 7 -12.52 -57.13 42.98
N LEU A 8 -12.19 -57.20 44.28
CA LEU A 8 -10.87 -56.81 44.78
C LEU A 8 -9.75 -57.72 44.24
N THR A 9 -10.01 -59.03 44.16
CA THR A 9 -9.05 -59.98 43.60
C THR A 9 -8.83 -59.75 42.11
N ASP A 10 -9.89 -59.41 41.37
CA ASP A 10 -9.82 -59.11 39.93
C ASP A 10 -9.04 -57.79 39.68
N ASP A 11 -9.27 -56.77 40.50
CA ASP A 11 -8.54 -55.50 40.44
C ASP A 11 -7.04 -55.68 40.74
N VAL A 12 -6.69 -56.53 41.71
CA VAL A 12 -5.29 -56.87 42.03
C VAL A 12 -4.61 -57.61 40.87
N ALA A 13 -5.29 -58.58 40.26
CA ALA A 13 -4.76 -59.31 39.10
C ALA A 13 -4.55 -58.39 37.89
N VAL A 14 -5.49 -57.48 37.63
CA VAL A 14 -5.38 -56.48 36.55
C VAL A 14 -4.22 -55.52 36.80
N TYR A 15 -4.05 -55.06 38.04
CA TYR A 15 -2.95 -54.17 38.42
C TYR A 15 -1.59 -54.87 38.30
N ALA A 16 -1.46 -56.11 38.80
CA ALA A 16 -0.23 -56.89 38.71
C ALA A 16 0.14 -57.23 37.25
N ALA A 17 -0.84 -57.54 36.40
CA ALA A 17 -0.62 -57.73 34.96
C ALA A 17 -0.10 -56.45 34.30
N ALA A 18 -0.63 -55.28 34.67
CA ALA A 18 -0.14 -54.00 34.19
C ALA A 18 1.28 -53.67 34.68
N VAL A 19 1.64 -54.07 35.90
CA VAL A 19 3.02 -53.96 36.44
C VAL A 19 3.97 -54.86 35.63
N ARG A 20 3.62 -56.13 35.38
CA ARG A 20 4.44 -57.04 34.54
C ARG A 20 4.61 -56.51 33.12
N ALA A 21 3.55 -55.97 32.53
CA ALA A 21 3.63 -55.33 31.20
C ALA A 21 4.56 -54.10 31.21
N ALA A 22 4.61 -53.35 32.32
CA ALA A 22 5.53 -52.23 32.47
C ALA A 22 7.00 -52.66 32.66
N LEU A 23 7.27 -53.94 32.97
CA LEU A 23 8.59 -54.58 33.07
C LEU A 23 9.04 -55.31 31.79
N HIS A 24 8.33 -55.15 30.66
CA HIS A 24 8.59 -55.89 29.40
C HIS A 24 9.99 -55.71 28.79
N ASP A 25 10.77 -54.75 29.27
CA ASP A 25 12.15 -54.47 28.86
C ASP A 25 13.18 -55.39 29.55
N LEU A 26 12.80 -56.07 30.63
CA LEU A 26 13.60 -57.10 31.30
C LEU A 26 13.34 -58.47 30.68
N GLY A 27 14.29 -59.40 30.85
CA GLY A 27 14.09 -60.79 30.43
C GLY A 27 12.95 -61.45 31.21
N GLN A 28 12.23 -62.40 30.60
CA GLN A 28 11.06 -63.03 31.21
C GLN A 28 11.37 -63.62 32.60
N ASP A 29 12.52 -64.28 32.73
CA ASP A 29 12.98 -64.85 34.02
C ASP A 29 13.17 -63.79 35.12
N GLN A 30 13.56 -62.57 34.77
CA GLN A 30 13.73 -61.46 35.72
C GLN A 30 12.40 -60.80 36.09
N VAL A 31 11.46 -60.73 35.15
CA VAL A 31 10.09 -60.24 35.44
C VAL A 31 9.38 -61.19 36.39
N ASP A 32 9.53 -62.49 36.17
CA ASP A 32 8.94 -63.52 37.01
C ASP A 32 9.55 -63.48 38.43
N ASP A 33 10.88 -63.37 38.57
CA ASP A 33 11.56 -63.23 39.88
C ASP A 33 11.16 -61.96 40.64
N LEU A 34 11.07 -60.82 39.94
CA LEU A 34 10.70 -59.53 40.56
C LEU A 34 9.23 -59.43 40.93
N THR A 35 8.35 -60.15 40.24
CA THR A 35 6.90 -60.10 40.48
C THR A 35 6.36 -61.36 41.14
N ASP A 36 7.26 -62.23 41.63
CA ASP A 36 6.88 -63.40 42.41
C ASP A 36 6.18 -62.96 43.70
N GLY A 37 5.04 -63.60 43.99
CA GLY A 37 4.20 -63.25 45.13
C GLY A 37 3.60 -61.83 45.13
N LEU A 38 3.72 -61.05 44.05
CA LEU A 38 3.24 -59.65 44.01
C LEU A 38 1.73 -59.54 44.28
N GLU A 39 0.93 -60.39 43.66
CA GLU A 39 -0.53 -60.38 43.82
C GLU A 39 -0.94 -60.72 45.26
N ALA A 40 -0.22 -61.65 45.91
CA ALA A 40 -0.46 -62.00 47.30
C ALA A 40 -0.09 -60.84 48.23
N ASN A 41 1.05 -60.18 48.01
CA ASN A 41 1.47 -59.02 48.81
C ASN A 41 0.51 -57.83 48.66
N LEU A 42 -0.04 -57.60 47.46
CA LEU A 42 -1.03 -56.56 47.21
C LEU A 42 -2.38 -56.89 47.89
N ALA A 43 -2.82 -58.14 47.81
CA ALA A 43 -4.03 -58.59 48.49
C ALA A 43 -3.91 -58.49 50.03
N ASP A 44 -2.77 -58.87 50.59
CA ASP A 44 -2.50 -58.76 52.03
C ASP A 44 -2.43 -57.29 52.47
N ALA A 45 -1.84 -56.40 51.67
CA ALA A 45 -1.79 -54.98 51.95
C ALA A 45 -3.19 -54.32 51.94
N LEU A 46 -4.09 -54.77 51.08
CA LEU A 46 -5.50 -54.32 51.02
C LEU A 46 -6.38 -54.93 52.11
N ALA A 47 -5.99 -56.08 52.66
CA ALA A 47 -6.70 -56.72 53.77
C ALA A 47 -6.32 -56.13 55.14
N ASP A 48 -5.27 -55.29 55.21
CA ASP A 48 -4.80 -54.61 56.42
C ASP A 48 -5.77 -53.51 56.88
N ALA A 49 -6.79 -53.90 57.64
CA ALA A 49 -7.85 -53.03 58.17
C ALA A 49 -7.39 -51.88 59.09
N SER A 50 -6.08 -51.78 59.38
CA SER A 50 -5.49 -50.67 60.13
C SER A 50 -5.19 -49.44 59.27
N ARG A 51 -5.33 -49.53 57.93
CA ARG A 51 -5.12 -48.43 56.98
C ARG A 51 -6.43 -47.95 56.36
N THR A 52 -6.51 -46.64 56.13
CA THR A 52 -7.62 -46.05 55.36
C THR A 52 -7.34 -46.24 53.87
N HIS A 53 -7.95 -47.26 53.25
CA HIS A 53 -7.82 -47.51 51.82
C HIS A 53 -8.57 -46.44 51.02
N HIS A 54 -7.94 -45.96 49.94
CA HIS A 54 -8.52 -44.96 49.04
C HIS A 54 -8.95 -45.67 47.76
N GLY A 55 -10.25 -45.72 47.49
CA GLY A 55 -10.89 -45.96 46.18
C GLY A 55 -10.31 -47.05 45.27
N SER A 56 -9.15 -46.78 44.66
CA SER A 56 -8.50 -47.63 43.66
C SER A 56 -7.04 -47.96 43.98
N LEU A 57 -6.55 -49.12 43.52
CA LEU A 57 -5.15 -49.55 43.64
C LEU A 57 -4.14 -48.50 43.10
N ALA A 58 -4.54 -47.74 42.09
CA ALA A 58 -3.70 -46.71 41.49
C ALA A 58 -3.58 -45.44 42.36
N GLU A 59 -4.55 -45.17 43.23
CA GLU A 59 -4.49 -44.09 44.21
C GLU A 59 -3.66 -44.49 45.44
N GLU A 60 -3.66 -45.77 45.80
CA GLU A 60 -2.94 -46.29 46.97
C GLU A 60 -1.46 -46.60 46.68
N PHE A 61 -1.15 -47.24 45.55
CA PHE A 61 0.21 -47.67 45.18
C PHE A 61 0.80 -46.91 43.98
N GLY A 62 0.10 -45.88 43.50
CA GLY A 62 0.49 -45.13 42.31
C GLY A 62 0.16 -45.87 40.99
N THR A 63 0.59 -45.32 39.86
CA THR A 63 0.35 -45.99 38.56
C THR A 63 1.17 -47.29 38.44
N PRO A 64 0.69 -48.34 37.74
CA PRO A 64 1.45 -49.59 37.56
C PRO A 64 2.88 -49.40 37.04
N ALA A 65 3.09 -48.39 36.18
CA ALA A 65 4.41 -48.05 35.66
C ALA A 65 5.34 -47.39 36.70
N ALA A 66 4.79 -46.63 37.64
CA ALA A 66 5.53 -46.04 38.75
C ALA A 66 5.93 -47.12 39.77
N TYR A 67 4.99 -48.00 40.13
CA TYR A 67 5.26 -49.14 41.00
C TYR A 67 6.31 -50.09 40.41
N ALA A 68 6.25 -50.37 39.10
CA ALA A 68 7.29 -51.13 38.39
C ALA A 68 8.66 -50.45 38.38
N ALA A 69 8.71 -49.11 38.42
CA ALA A 69 9.96 -48.37 38.51
C ALA A 69 10.55 -48.42 39.92
N GLU A 70 9.71 -48.37 40.96
CA GLU A 70 10.11 -48.58 42.36
C GLU A 70 10.63 -50.00 42.59
N LEU A 71 9.98 -51.01 42.00
CA LEU A 71 10.42 -52.41 42.07
C LEU A 71 11.80 -52.61 41.42
N ARG A 72 12.06 -51.95 40.28
CA ARG A 72 13.40 -51.93 39.64
C ARG A 72 14.43 -51.23 40.52
N ALA A 73 14.10 -50.09 41.10
CA ALA A 73 15.01 -49.35 41.96
C ALA A 73 15.37 -50.15 43.23
N ALA A 74 14.40 -50.86 43.81
CA ALA A 74 14.63 -51.77 44.93
C ALA A 74 15.53 -52.97 44.56
N ALA A 75 15.41 -53.46 43.32
CA ALA A 75 16.25 -54.51 42.75
C ALA A 75 17.63 -54.03 42.27
N GLY A 76 17.95 -52.73 42.43
CA GLY A 76 19.21 -52.15 41.97
C GLY A 76 19.35 -52.09 40.44
N LEU A 77 18.25 -52.18 39.70
CA LEU A 77 18.22 -52.09 38.24
C LEU A 77 18.16 -50.63 37.78
N ASP A 78 18.86 -50.33 36.69
CA ASP A 78 18.86 -48.99 36.10
C ASP A 78 17.44 -48.54 35.71
N PRO A 79 17.08 -47.26 35.92
CA PRO A 79 15.77 -46.76 35.53
C PRO A 79 15.59 -46.85 34.01
N VAL A 80 14.41 -47.32 33.58
CA VAL A 80 14.05 -47.39 32.16
C VAL A 80 14.31 -46.02 31.53
N PRO A 81 15.14 -45.91 30.48
CA PRO A 81 15.31 -44.65 29.79
C PRO A 81 13.93 -44.30 29.21
N ALA A 82 13.28 -43.29 29.79
CA ALA A 82 12.02 -42.77 29.28
C ALA A 82 12.22 -42.53 27.79
N ARG A 83 11.59 -43.36 26.96
CA ARG A 83 11.77 -43.36 25.52
C ARG A 83 11.49 -41.94 25.04
N ARG A 84 12.54 -41.17 24.77
CA ARG A 84 12.46 -39.82 24.19
C ARG A 84 12.10 -39.94 22.70
N LEU A 85 11.04 -40.68 22.37
CA LEU A 85 10.41 -40.65 21.05
C LEU A 85 9.48 -39.45 21.01
N GLY A 86 10.05 -38.27 20.76
CA GLY A 86 9.23 -37.09 20.56
C GLY A 86 9.93 -35.77 20.29
N GLY A 87 11.26 -35.67 20.20
CA GLY A 87 11.98 -34.40 20.25
C GLY A 87 11.47 -33.27 19.34
N VAL A 88 10.96 -33.59 18.14
CA VAL A 88 10.43 -32.56 17.21
C VAL A 88 8.90 -32.50 17.21
N ARG A 89 8.21 -33.65 17.27
CA ARG A 89 6.73 -33.71 17.28
C ARG A 89 6.15 -33.25 18.61
N SER A 90 6.79 -33.53 19.74
CA SER A 90 6.37 -33.03 21.04
C SER A 90 6.66 -31.54 21.15
N TRP A 91 7.76 -31.03 20.61
CA TRP A 91 8.04 -29.59 20.60
C TRP A 91 7.03 -28.80 19.75
N LEU A 92 6.63 -29.35 18.58
CA LEU A 92 5.58 -28.75 17.75
C LEU A 92 4.16 -28.90 18.35
N THR A 93 3.89 -29.97 19.11
CA THR A 93 2.57 -30.21 19.73
C THR A 93 2.47 -29.77 21.20
N ALA A 94 3.59 -29.41 21.83
CA ALA A 94 3.66 -28.90 23.20
C ALA A 94 2.92 -27.56 23.34
N PRO A 95 3.12 -26.55 22.48
CA PRO A 95 2.33 -25.33 22.56
C PRO A 95 0.85 -25.61 22.31
N TYR A 96 0.53 -26.51 21.37
CA TYR A 96 -0.86 -26.90 21.08
C TYR A 96 -1.54 -27.60 22.27
N ARG A 97 -0.87 -28.55 22.93
CA ARG A 97 -1.41 -29.26 24.11
C ARG A 97 -1.45 -28.38 25.36
N ALA A 98 -0.50 -27.46 25.51
CA ALA A 98 -0.55 -26.44 26.55
C ALA A 98 -1.74 -25.52 26.33
N LEU A 99 -1.95 -25.04 25.11
CA LEU A 99 -3.09 -24.19 24.75
C LEU A 99 -4.44 -24.91 24.94
N LEU A 100 -4.53 -26.20 24.63
CA LEU A 100 -5.74 -27.00 24.90
C LEU A 100 -6.00 -27.18 26.40
N ARG A 101 -4.98 -27.46 27.20
CA ARG A 101 -5.14 -27.60 28.67
C ARG A 101 -5.50 -26.28 29.35
N THR A 102 -4.87 -25.18 28.92
CA THR A 102 -5.21 -23.83 29.39
C THR A 102 -6.59 -23.42 28.89
N GLY A 103 -6.97 -23.84 27.68
CA GLY A 103 -8.31 -23.68 27.12
C GLY A 103 -9.37 -24.42 27.92
N ASP A 104 -9.12 -25.68 28.30
CA ASP A 104 -10.08 -26.48 29.07
C ASP A 104 -10.29 -25.92 30.49
N SER A 105 -9.23 -25.44 31.15
CA SER A 105 -9.36 -24.82 32.47
C SER A 105 -10.05 -23.46 32.43
N THR A 106 -9.74 -22.63 31.44
CA THR A 106 -10.43 -21.34 31.24
C THR A 106 -11.87 -21.52 30.81
N LEU A 107 -12.18 -22.49 29.94
CA LEU A 107 -13.55 -22.84 29.57
C LEU A 107 -14.34 -23.41 30.75
N ALA A 108 -13.72 -24.21 31.62
CA ALA A 108 -14.36 -24.69 32.85
C ALA A 108 -14.69 -23.51 33.80
N GLN A 109 -13.78 -22.55 33.92
CA GLN A 109 -13.97 -21.34 34.72
C GLN A 109 -15.05 -20.41 34.12
N LEU A 110 -15.09 -20.29 32.78
CA LEU A 110 -16.09 -19.52 32.05
C LEU A 110 -17.47 -20.19 32.09
N ARG A 111 -17.56 -21.52 31.97
CA ARG A 111 -18.81 -22.30 32.15
C ARG A 111 -19.41 -22.20 33.55
N GLY A 112 -18.62 -21.82 34.55
CA GLY A 112 -19.13 -21.44 35.87
C GLY A 112 -19.86 -20.09 35.89
N THR A 113 -19.74 -19.27 34.84
CA THR A 113 -20.32 -17.93 34.74
C THR A 113 -21.70 -17.98 34.10
N ARG A 114 -22.66 -17.26 34.68
CA ARG A 114 -24.10 -17.34 34.35
C ARG A 114 -24.46 -16.99 32.89
N TRP A 115 -23.62 -16.25 32.18
CA TRP A 115 -23.84 -15.79 30.80
C TRP A 115 -23.15 -16.66 29.74
N TRP A 116 -22.27 -17.58 30.16
CA TRP A 116 -21.48 -18.40 29.25
C TRP A 116 -22.29 -19.46 28.49
N PRO A 117 -23.26 -20.17 29.08
CA PRO A 117 -24.05 -21.17 28.35
C PRO A 117 -24.75 -20.60 27.10
N ALA A 118 -25.34 -19.40 27.22
CA ALA A 118 -25.97 -18.73 26.08
C ALA A 118 -24.96 -18.32 24.98
N THR A 119 -23.73 -18.00 25.39
CA THR A 119 -22.65 -17.65 24.47
C THR A 119 -22.08 -18.90 23.79
N GLU A 120 -21.96 -20.00 24.53
CA GLU A 120 -21.55 -21.31 24.00
C GLU A 120 -22.56 -21.81 22.95
N ASP A 121 -23.86 -21.71 23.23
CA ASP A 121 -24.91 -22.06 22.26
C ASP A 121 -24.85 -21.19 21.00
N LEU A 122 -24.62 -19.87 21.14
CA LEU A 122 -24.41 -18.97 20.01
C LEU A 122 -23.18 -19.37 19.17
N LEU A 123 -22.05 -19.69 19.82
CA LEU A 123 -20.82 -20.11 19.15
C LEU A 123 -20.97 -21.48 18.47
N VAL A 124 -21.72 -22.39 19.07
CA VAL A 124 -22.07 -23.69 18.46
C VAL A 124 -22.99 -23.47 17.26
N ALA A 125 -23.95 -22.54 17.35
CA ALA A 125 -24.80 -22.15 16.23
C ALA A 125 -24.02 -21.46 15.10
N LEU A 126 -22.87 -20.83 15.39
CA LEU A 126 -21.96 -20.22 14.40
C LEU A 126 -21.00 -21.21 13.72
N ARG A 127 -21.01 -22.50 14.08
CA ARG A 127 -20.23 -23.54 13.38
C ARG A 127 -20.41 -23.53 11.85
N PRO A 128 -21.62 -23.33 11.29
CA PRO A 128 -21.82 -23.24 9.85
C PRO A 128 -21.12 -22.02 9.24
N VAL A 129 -21.14 -20.88 9.93
CA VAL A 129 -20.48 -19.64 9.49
C VAL A 129 -18.98 -19.84 9.40
N TRP A 130 -18.39 -20.57 10.36
CA TRP A 130 -16.97 -20.92 10.32
C TRP A 130 -16.60 -21.77 9.09
N TRP A 131 -17.46 -22.71 8.68
CA TRP A 131 -17.19 -23.52 7.48
C TRP A 131 -17.18 -22.68 6.21
N VAL A 132 -18.08 -21.70 6.12
CA VAL A 132 -18.15 -20.75 5.01
C VAL A 132 -16.92 -19.85 4.99
N ALA A 133 -16.56 -19.26 6.13
CA ALA A 133 -15.36 -18.42 6.27
C ALA A 133 -14.10 -19.19 5.85
N ARG A 134 -13.93 -20.43 6.33
CA ARG A 134 -12.80 -21.28 5.94
C ARG A 134 -12.76 -21.54 4.44
N GLY A 135 -13.89 -21.90 3.84
CA GLY A 135 -13.97 -22.17 2.40
C GLY A 135 -13.68 -20.94 1.56
N TRP A 136 -14.17 -19.78 2.00
CA TRP A 136 -13.96 -18.48 1.36
C TRP A 136 -12.48 -18.06 1.36
N VAL A 137 -11.78 -18.22 2.49
CA VAL A 137 -10.33 -17.95 2.59
C VAL A 137 -9.53 -18.85 1.66
N VAL A 138 -9.81 -20.16 1.66
CA VAL A 138 -9.10 -21.12 0.79
C VAL A 138 -9.36 -20.82 -0.68
N ALA A 139 -10.59 -20.44 -1.05
CA ALA A 139 -10.92 -20.05 -2.41
C ALA A 139 -10.11 -18.84 -2.88
N HIS A 140 -10.02 -17.79 -2.08
CA HIS A 140 -9.23 -16.60 -2.42
C HIS A 140 -7.75 -16.95 -2.58
N LEU A 141 -7.20 -17.77 -1.69
CA LEU A 141 -5.83 -18.25 -1.81
C LEU A 141 -5.60 -18.99 -3.14
N VAL A 142 -6.50 -19.91 -3.50
CA VAL A 142 -6.40 -20.66 -4.76
C VAL A 142 -6.50 -19.74 -5.98
N LEU A 143 -7.45 -18.81 -5.99
CA LEU A 143 -7.64 -17.88 -7.11
C LEU A 143 -6.43 -16.97 -7.30
N GLN A 144 -5.83 -16.51 -6.20
CA GLN A 144 -4.64 -15.65 -6.23
C GLN A 144 -3.39 -16.42 -6.69
N LEU A 145 -3.17 -17.65 -6.20
CA LEU A 145 -2.03 -18.48 -6.61
C LEU A 145 -2.12 -18.94 -8.07
N THR A 146 -3.33 -19.17 -8.58
CA THR A 146 -3.53 -19.67 -9.94
C THR A 146 -3.54 -18.56 -10.99
N GLY A 147 -3.61 -17.29 -10.57
CA GLY A 147 -3.69 -16.15 -11.49
C GLY A 147 -4.95 -16.14 -12.35
N ILE A 148 -6.02 -16.83 -11.92
CA ILE A 148 -7.31 -16.87 -12.65
C ILE A 148 -7.98 -15.50 -12.63
N GLU A 149 -7.61 -14.62 -11.69
CA GLU A 149 -8.15 -13.27 -11.56
C GLU A 149 -7.04 -12.22 -11.55
N ASP A 150 -7.21 -11.17 -12.36
CA ASP A 150 -6.35 -9.99 -12.33
C ASP A 150 -6.55 -9.27 -10.99
N GLY A 151 -5.44 -9.03 -10.27
CA GLY A 151 -5.36 -8.75 -8.84
C GLY A 151 -6.03 -7.47 -8.31
N GLY A 152 -7.35 -7.35 -8.49
CA GLY A 152 -8.11 -6.15 -8.09
C GLY A 152 -9.46 -6.40 -7.43
N ALA A 153 -9.98 -7.63 -7.33
CA ALA A 153 -11.17 -7.90 -6.52
C ALA A 153 -10.82 -8.59 -5.22
N TRP A 154 -11.06 -7.88 -4.11
CA TRP A 154 -10.67 -8.32 -2.77
C TRP A 154 -11.79 -9.05 -2.02
N TRP A 155 -13.05 -8.96 -2.47
CA TRP A 155 -14.22 -9.47 -1.74
C TRP A 155 -15.03 -10.54 -2.47
N ALA A 156 -15.04 -10.52 -3.81
CA ALA A 156 -15.79 -11.46 -4.63
C ALA A 156 -15.09 -11.70 -5.98
N PRO A 157 -15.14 -12.93 -6.52
CA PRO A 157 -14.59 -13.23 -7.83
C PRO A 157 -15.19 -12.35 -8.93
N ARG A 158 -14.39 -11.93 -9.91
CA ARG A 158 -14.86 -11.19 -11.09
C ARG A 158 -15.27 -12.11 -12.22
N THR A 159 -14.65 -13.29 -12.27
CA THR A 159 -14.86 -14.25 -13.34
C THR A 159 -15.90 -15.28 -12.94
N PHE A 160 -16.66 -15.79 -13.93
CA PHE A 160 -17.57 -16.90 -13.70
C PHE A 160 -16.85 -18.13 -13.13
N VAL A 161 -15.64 -18.40 -13.62
CA VAL A 161 -14.79 -19.50 -13.15
C VAL A 161 -14.41 -19.31 -11.68
N GLY A 162 -14.04 -18.08 -11.28
CA GLY A 162 -13.73 -17.76 -9.90
C GLY A 162 -14.90 -17.99 -8.94
N TRP A 163 -16.12 -17.64 -9.36
CA TRP A 163 -17.34 -17.94 -8.59
C TRP A 163 -17.57 -19.45 -8.42
N VAL A 164 -17.37 -20.24 -9.48
CA VAL A 164 -17.52 -21.70 -9.41
C VAL A 164 -16.51 -22.31 -8.44
N VAL A 165 -15.24 -21.88 -8.50
CA VAL A 165 -14.19 -22.33 -7.58
C VAL A 165 -14.53 -21.95 -6.13
N MET A 166 -14.98 -20.71 -5.90
CA MET A 166 -15.32 -20.23 -4.56
C MET A 166 -16.49 -21.00 -3.95
N VAL A 167 -17.60 -21.14 -4.69
CA VAL A 167 -18.76 -21.90 -4.22
C VAL A 167 -18.40 -23.38 -4.01
N GLY A 168 -17.62 -23.97 -4.92
CA GLY A 168 -17.16 -25.36 -4.80
C GLY A 168 -16.36 -25.60 -3.52
N LEU A 169 -15.43 -24.71 -3.18
CA LEU A 169 -14.60 -24.80 -1.97
C LEU A 169 -15.38 -24.52 -0.68
N ILE A 170 -16.35 -23.59 -0.71
CA ILE A 170 -17.27 -23.35 0.41
C ILE A 170 -18.11 -24.60 0.68
N VAL A 171 -18.71 -25.19 -0.36
CA VAL A 171 -19.51 -26.41 -0.25
C VAL A 171 -18.62 -27.56 0.24
N ALA A 172 -17.46 -27.78 -0.36
CA ALA A 172 -16.51 -28.81 0.10
C ALA A 172 -16.13 -28.60 1.57
N SER A 173 -15.87 -27.36 1.98
CA SER A 173 -15.57 -27.02 3.38
C SER A 173 -16.73 -27.36 4.31
N ALA A 174 -17.97 -27.05 3.93
CA ALA A 174 -19.17 -27.33 4.73
C ALA A 174 -19.50 -28.83 4.80
N GLN A 175 -19.38 -29.56 3.68
CA GLN A 175 -19.58 -31.01 3.64
C GLN A 175 -18.54 -31.73 4.53
N TRP A 176 -17.29 -31.23 4.54
CA TRP A 176 -16.22 -31.74 5.38
C TRP A 176 -16.44 -31.41 6.86
N GLY A 177 -16.88 -30.18 7.17
CA GLY A 177 -17.21 -29.74 8.53
C GLY A 177 -18.39 -30.51 9.15
N ARG A 178 -19.33 -30.97 8.33
CA ARG A 178 -20.42 -31.87 8.74
C ARG A 178 -19.99 -33.31 9.01
N GLY A 179 -18.70 -33.62 8.92
CA GLY A 179 -18.16 -34.93 9.27
C GLY A 179 -18.60 -36.05 8.34
N ARG A 180 -19.16 -35.71 7.16
CA ARG A 180 -19.63 -36.69 6.18
C ARG A 180 -18.47 -37.44 5.54
N TRP A 181 -17.28 -36.83 5.53
CA TRP A 181 -16.04 -37.39 5.01
C TRP A 181 -15.11 -37.55 6.21
N ARG A 182 -15.04 -38.76 6.78
CA ARG A 182 -14.14 -39.09 7.90
C ARG A 182 -12.94 -39.85 7.35
N PRO A 183 -11.78 -39.21 7.12
CA PRO A 183 -10.59 -39.94 6.78
C PRO A 183 -9.82 -40.23 8.09
N GLY A 184 -9.02 -41.32 8.12
CA GLY A 184 -8.38 -41.82 9.35
C GLY A 184 -7.48 -40.84 10.10
N ARG A 185 -6.89 -41.28 11.22
CA ARG A 185 -6.14 -40.47 12.23
C ARG A 185 -5.11 -39.45 11.68
N ARG A 186 -4.57 -39.67 10.48
CA ARG A 186 -3.67 -38.73 9.77
C ARG A 186 -4.38 -37.48 9.26
N TRP A 187 -5.64 -37.62 8.85
CA TRP A 187 -6.45 -36.50 8.35
C TRP A 187 -6.99 -35.61 9.47
N GLN A 188 -7.09 -36.10 10.71
CA GLN A 188 -7.33 -35.22 11.87
C GLN A 188 -6.18 -34.22 12.06
N SER A 189 -4.93 -34.64 11.86
CA SER A 189 -3.78 -33.72 11.91
C SER A 189 -3.81 -32.70 10.77
N VAL A 190 -4.22 -33.12 9.56
CA VAL A 190 -4.43 -32.19 8.42
C VAL A 190 -5.56 -31.21 8.74
N LEU A 191 -6.63 -31.66 9.40
CA LEU A 191 -7.74 -30.79 9.78
C LEU A 191 -7.36 -29.78 10.86
N VAL A 192 -6.55 -30.18 11.84
CA VAL A 192 -5.99 -29.25 12.84
C VAL A 192 -5.05 -28.25 12.17
N GLY A 193 -4.19 -28.71 11.25
CA GLY A 193 -3.30 -27.83 10.48
C GLY A 193 -4.07 -26.85 9.60
N LEU A 194 -5.14 -27.30 8.95
CA LEU A 194 -5.99 -26.46 8.10
C LEU A 194 -6.82 -25.47 8.92
N ASN A 195 -7.28 -25.86 10.11
CA ASN A 195 -7.92 -24.92 11.05
C ASN A 195 -6.92 -23.89 11.58
N ALA A 196 -5.72 -24.30 11.97
CA ALA A 196 -4.66 -23.39 12.42
C ALA A 196 -4.23 -22.43 11.30
N PHE A 197 -4.13 -22.92 10.06
CA PHE A 197 -3.88 -22.11 8.89
C PHE A 197 -5.03 -21.14 8.60
N ALA A 198 -6.29 -21.59 8.70
CA ALA A 198 -7.45 -20.71 8.51
C ALA A 198 -7.53 -19.63 9.59
N VAL A 199 -7.16 -19.93 10.84
CA VAL A 199 -7.06 -18.95 11.93
C VAL A 199 -5.92 -17.98 11.68
N LEU A 200 -4.74 -18.47 11.27
CA LEU A 200 -3.59 -17.62 10.94
C LEU A 200 -3.91 -16.71 9.75
N ALA A 201 -4.50 -17.26 8.69
CA ALA A 201 -4.93 -16.53 7.51
C ALA A 201 -6.04 -15.53 7.86
N ALA A 202 -6.99 -15.87 8.74
CA ALA A 202 -7.99 -14.95 9.23
C ALA A 202 -7.38 -13.85 10.12
N ALA A 203 -6.35 -14.14 10.92
CA ALA A 203 -5.64 -13.16 11.74
C ALA A 203 -4.82 -12.21 10.87
N VAL A 204 -4.07 -12.74 9.89
CA VAL A 204 -3.39 -11.94 8.87
C VAL A 204 -4.42 -11.11 8.10
N PHE A 205 -5.55 -11.69 7.71
CA PHE A 205 -6.65 -10.98 7.06
C PHE A 205 -7.21 -9.84 7.92
N LEU A 206 -7.46 -10.06 9.22
CA LEU A 206 -7.89 -9.00 10.14
C LEU A 206 -6.82 -7.92 10.36
N LEU A 207 -5.54 -8.30 10.37
CA LEU A 207 -4.43 -7.35 10.47
C LEU A 207 -4.23 -6.53 9.19
N TRP A 208 -4.63 -7.07 8.05
CA TRP A 208 -4.60 -6.40 6.74
C TRP A 208 -5.91 -5.67 6.40
N LEU A 209 -7.01 -5.92 7.13
CA LEU A 209 -8.29 -5.23 6.99
C LEU A 209 -8.19 -3.69 7.03
N PRO A 210 -7.37 -3.08 7.91
CA PRO A 210 -7.18 -1.62 7.92
C PRO A 210 -6.58 -1.07 6.62
N GLY A 211 -5.89 -1.91 5.83
CA GLY A 211 -5.28 -1.51 4.55
C GLY A 211 -6.13 -1.76 3.31
N GLN A 212 -7.31 -2.40 3.44
CA GLN A 212 -8.18 -2.75 2.31
C GLN A 212 -9.64 -2.29 2.49
N GLY A 213 -10.05 -2.02 3.74
CA GLY A 213 -11.39 -1.56 4.11
C GLY A 213 -11.56 -0.03 4.21
N VAL A 214 -10.46 0.72 4.12
CA VAL A 214 -10.55 2.01 3.42
C VAL A 214 -10.70 1.56 1.98
N GLY A 215 -11.90 1.65 1.43
CA GLY A 215 -12.01 1.57 -0.01
C GLY A 215 -10.99 2.51 -0.61
N THR A 216 -10.74 2.40 -1.90
CA THR A 216 -10.58 3.63 -2.64
C THR A 216 -11.85 4.50 -2.48
N VAL A 217 -12.16 5.02 -1.27
CA VAL A 217 -11.94 6.43 -1.05
C VAL A 217 -10.54 6.58 -1.58
N THR A 218 -10.42 6.95 -2.86
CA THR A 218 -9.31 7.79 -3.23
C THR A 218 -9.12 8.63 -2.00
N SER A 219 -8.05 8.37 -1.25
CA SER A 219 -7.38 9.51 -0.76
C SER A 219 -7.01 10.24 -2.07
N GLU A 220 -7.95 11.02 -2.63
CA GLU A 220 -7.97 12.42 -2.28
C GLU A 220 -7.48 12.48 -0.82
N ASN A 221 -6.16 12.31 -0.67
CA ASN A 221 -5.35 13.40 -0.27
C ASN A 221 -6.12 14.58 -0.86
N TRP A 222 -7.05 15.11 -0.08
CA TRP A 222 -6.99 16.49 0.24
C TRP A 222 -5.52 16.67 0.67
N TYR A 223 -4.59 16.71 -0.31
CA TYR A 223 -3.90 17.91 -0.67
C TYR A 223 -4.92 18.99 -0.33
N GLU A 224 -4.92 19.38 0.94
CA GLU A 224 -4.89 20.78 1.27
C GLU A 224 -4.10 21.38 0.11
N PRO A 225 -4.75 22.05 -0.86
CA PRO A 225 -4.07 22.45 -2.07
C PRO A 225 -2.89 23.23 -1.54
N GLN A 226 -1.70 22.65 -1.67
CA GLN A 226 -0.50 23.43 -1.55
C GLN A 226 -0.80 24.56 -2.53
N PRO A 227 -0.83 25.83 -2.09
CA PRO A 227 -1.12 26.91 -3.01
C PRO A 227 -0.20 26.68 -4.20
N ASP A 228 -0.76 26.33 -5.36
CA ASP A 228 0.06 26.06 -6.52
C ASP A 228 0.74 27.40 -6.81
N ASP A 229 2.07 27.41 -6.77
CA ASP A 229 2.83 28.61 -7.11
C ASP A 229 2.41 29.05 -8.50
N GLY A 230 1.81 30.24 -8.60
CA GLY A 230 1.14 30.67 -9.81
C GLY A 230 0.53 32.05 -9.70
N VAL A 231 0.36 32.69 -10.85
CA VAL A 231 -0.38 33.96 -10.97
C VAL A 231 -1.78 33.64 -11.47
N VAL A 232 -2.81 34.06 -10.73
CA VAL A 232 -4.21 33.88 -11.14
C VAL A 232 -4.77 35.20 -11.66
N VAL A 233 -5.29 35.19 -12.90
CA VAL A 233 -5.93 36.35 -13.55
C VAL A 233 -7.35 35.96 -13.94
N GLY A 234 -8.35 36.69 -13.43
CA GLY A 234 -9.76 36.42 -13.76
C GLY A 234 -10.28 35.05 -13.32
N GLY A 235 -9.65 34.41 -12.33
CA GLY A 235 -10.02 33.07 -11.84
C GLY A 235 -9.37 31.91 -12.59
N SER A 236 -8.45 32.18 -13.52
CA SER A 236 -7.66 31.15 -14.22
C SER A 236 -6.17 31.39 -14.00
N TYR A 237 -5.38 30.30 -13.90
CA TYR A 237 -3.93 30.41 -13.83
C TYR A 237 -3.38 30.99 -15.13
N ALA A 238 -2.48 31.96 -15.02
CA ALA A 238 -1.75 32.51 -16.14
C ALA A 238 -0.70 31.50 -16.58
N GLU A 239 -0.72 31.13 -17.86
CA GLU A 239 0.25 30.19 -18.44
C GLU A 239 1.52 30.91 -18.95
N ASN A 240 1.44 32.23 -19.14
CA ASN A 240 2.54 33.09 -19.51
C ASN A 240 2.29 34.53 -19.04
N LEU A 241 3.35 35.32 -18.87
CA LEU A 241 3.26 36.75 -18.57
C LEU A 241 3.92 37.56 -19.69
N PHE A 242 3.32 38.69 -20.02
CA PHE A 242 3.86 39.64 -21.00
C PHE A 242 4.02 40.99 -20.31
N VAL A 243 5.26 41.39 -20.07
CA VAL A 243 5.59 42.62 -19.34
C VAL A 243 5.81 43.75 -20.33
N TYR A 244 5.21 44.91 -20.05
CA TYR A 244 5.42 46.13 -20.81
C TYR A 244 5.95 47.23 -19.87
N ASP A 245 6.82 48.09 -20.37
CA ASP A 245 7.33 49.23 -19.62
C ASP A 245 6.28 50.37 -19.51
N ALA A 246 6.65 51.45 -18.82
CA ALA A 246 5.77 52.61 -18.63
C ALA A 246 5.39 53.31 -19.95
N GLN A 247 6.21 53.15 -20.99
CA GLN A 247 5.96 53.66 -22.34
C GLN A 247 5.13 52.67 -23.19
N GLY A 248 4.75 51.53 -22.61
CA GLY A 248 3.98 50.48 -23.25
C GLY A 248 4.81 49.59 -24.17
N GLN A 249 6.14 49.65 -24.15
CA GLN A 249 6.99 48.78 -24.98
C GLN A 249 7.17 47.41 -24.33
N PRO A 250 7.19 46.31 -25.12
CA PRO A 250 7.39 44.97 -24.59
C PRO A 250 8.78 44.79 -23.98
N VAL A 251 8.84 44.15 -22.82
CA VAL A 251 10.08 43.83 -22.09
C VAL A 251 10.34 42.33 -22.18
N ASP A 252 11.19 41.92 -23.12
CA ASP A 252 11.59 40.52 -23.32
C ASP A 252 12.61 40.08 -22.24
N GLY A 253 12.35 38.94 -21.59
CA GLY A 253 13.20 38.41 -20.52
C GLY A 253 13.04 39.11 -19.17
N ALA A 254 11.89 39.75 -18.92
CA ALA A 254 11.61 40.41 -17.64
C ALA A 254 11.56 39.38 -16.50
N GLN A 255 12.39 39.56 -15.47
CA GLN A 255 12.35 38.73 -14.27
C GLN A 255 11.36 39.29 -13.25
N VAL A 256 10.44 38.45 -12.77
CA VAL A 256 9.41 38.84 -11.81
C VAL A 256 9.66 38.18 -10.46
N PHE A 257 9.58 38.98 -9.39
CA PHE A 257 9.76 38.54 -8.00
C PHE A 257 8.62 39.09 -7.13
N ASP A 258 8.29 38.38 -6.06
CA ASP A 258 7.34 38.85 -5.05
C ASP A 258 7.98 39.90 -4.11
N GLN A 259 7.19 40.45 -3.17
CA GLN A 259 7.66 41.43 -2.19
C GLN A 259 8.78 40.92 -1.26
N ASP A 260 8.94 39.59 -1.14
CA ASP A 260 9.94 38.93 -0.32
C ASP A 260 11.19 38.53 -1.13
N GLY A 261 11.23 38.87 -2.43
CA GLY A 261 12.31 38.52 -3.35
C GLY A 261 12.27 37.07 -3.86
N ARG A 262 11.15 36.36 -3.69
CA ARG A 262 10.96 35.02 -4.26
C ARG A 262 10.63 35.11 -5.75
N PRO A 263 11.22 34.27 -6.60
CA PRO A 263 10.90 34.26 -8.03
C PRO A 263 9.45 33.83 -8.25
N VAL A 264 8.72 34.59 -9.08
CA VAL A 264 7.33 34.25 -9.43
C VAL A 264 7.32 33.22 -10.57
N THR A 265 6.74 32.05 -10.32
CA THR A 265 6.56 30.97 -11.30
C THR A 265 5.07 30.79 -11.65
N LEU A 266 4.79 30.13 -12.77
CA LEU A 266 3.43 29.93 -13.31
C LEU A 266 3.02 28.45 -13.30
N GLY A 267 3.26 27.75 -12.19
CA GLY A 267 3.18 26.29 -12.13
C GLY A 267 4.29 25.58 -12.92
N VAL A 268 5.31 26.33 -13.34
CA VAL A 268 6.55 25.84 -13.94
C VAL A 268 7.73 26.42 -13.17
N GLY A 269 8.25 25.67 -12.20
CA GLY A 269 9.39 26.05 -11.36
C GLY A 269 10.56 25.08 -11.44
N SER A 270 10.39 23.94 -12.11
CA SER A 270 11.39 22.87 -12.20
C SER A 270 11.46 22.28 -13.60
N LEU A 271 12.52 21.50 -13.87
CA LEU A 271 12.61 20.70 -15.10
C LEU A 271 11.43 19.73 -15.26
N GLN A 272 10.86 19.22 -14.18
CA GLN A 272 9.73 18.28 -14.24
C GLN A 272 8.42 18.98 -14.64
N GLU A 273 8.25 20.23 -14.24
CA GLU A 273 7.06 21.03 -14.56
C GLU A 273 7.19 21.78 -15.90
N ALA A 274 8.42 22.00 -16.35
CA ALA A 274 8.73 22.63 -17.62
C ALA A 274 8.19 21.88 -18.83
N GLU A 275 8.07 20.55 -18.70
CA GLU A 275 7.52 19.67 -19.71
C GLU A 275 6.05 20.00 -19.99
N THR A 276 5.72 20.13 -21.26
CA THR A 276 4.34 20.33 -21.72
C THR A 276 4.12 19.62 -23.05
N TRP A 277 2.86 19.26 -23.30
CA TRP A 277 2.45 18.61 -24.53
C TRP A 277 1.82 19.66 -25.43
N THR A 278 2.41 19.88 -26.61
CA THR A 278 1.85 20.76 -27.63
C THR A 278 1.45 19.96 -28.84
N GLY A 279 0.20 20.12 -29.28
CA GLY A 279 -0.39 19.35 -30.36
C GLY A 279 -1.90 19.46 -30.35
N VAL A 280 -2.53 19.08 -31.46
CA VAL A 280 -4.00 18.94 -31.55
C VAL A 280 -4.29 17.58 -32.15
N GLY A 281 -4.78 16.63 -31.35
CA GLY A 281 -5.20 15.31 -31.82
C GLY A 281 -4.22 14.18 -31.45
N TYR A 282 -3.84 13.34 -32.42
CA TYR A 282 -2.92 12.20 -32.21
C TYR A 282 -1.44 12.54 -32.37
N ASP A 283 -1.10 13.83 -32.57
CA ASP A 283 0.28 14.35 -32.76
C ASP A 283 0.65 15.27 -31.60
N ASP A 284 0.45 14.78 -30.37
CA ASP A 284 0.93 15.47 -29.17
C ASP A 284 2.45 15.37 -29.15
N GLN A 285 3.11 16.50 -29.37
CA GLN A 285 4.55 16.62 -29.33
C GLN A 285 4.99 17.13 -27.96
N ARG A 286 5.91 16.38 -27.37
CA ARG A 286 6.57 16.81 -26.14
C ARG A 286 7.37 18.08 -26.42
N SER A 287 7.24 19.03 -25.51
CA SER A 287 7.86 20.34 -25.61
C SER A 287 8.18 20.88 -24.23
N TRP A 288 9.02 21.90 -24.18
CA TRP A 288 9.59 22.42 -22.95
C TRP A 288 9.35 23.92 -22.91
N ARG A 289 8.69 24.40 -21.86
CA ARG A 289 8.64 25.83 -21.56
C ARG A 289 9.96 26.23 -20.93
N LEU A 290 10.46 27.45 -21.17
CA LEU A 290 11.60 28.02 -20.45
C LEU A 290 11.65 29.54 -20.64
N GLY A 291 11.89 30.28 -19.55
CA GLY A 291 12.02 31.73 -19.59
C GLY A 291 13.39 32.21 -20.06
N GLY A 292 14.44 31.62 -19.48
CA GLY A 292 15.81 31.90 -19.87
C GLY A 292 16.80 30.91 -19.27
N VAL A 293 18.08 31.17 -19.47
CA VAL A 293 19.18 30.41 -18.86
C VAL A 293 20.15 31.37 -18.18
N THR A 294 20.65 31.00 -17.02
CA THR A 294 21.76 31.72 -16.39
C THR A 294 23.05 31.45 -17.14
N SER A 295 24.10 32.24 -16.83
CA SER A 295 25.45 31.99 -17.33
C SER A 295 26.02 30.62 -16.91
N SER A 296 25.47 29.99 -15.87
CA SER A 296 25.83 28.64 -15.42
C SER A 296 25.03 27.53 -16.10
N GLY A 297 24.11 27.85 -17.02
CA GLY A 297 23.25 26.88 -17.72
C GLY A 297 22.01 26.44 -16.94
N ALA A 298 21.74 27.04 -15.78
CA ALA A 298 20.52 26.75 -15.02
C ALA A 298 19.32 27.42 -15.68
N GLY A 299 18.19 26.71 -15.76
CA GLY A 299 16.94 27.27 -16.26
C GLY A 299 16.38 28.36 -15.34
N VAL A 300 15.92 29.45 -15.93
CA VAL A 300 15.25 30.56 -15.24
C VAL A 300 13.78 30.54 -15.60
N TRP A 301 12.95 30.36 -14.57
CA TRP A 301 11.50 30.14 -14.70
C TRP A 301 10.65 31.37 -14.45
N ASN A 302 11.23 32.40 -13.83
CA ASN A 302 10.58 33.67 -13.55
C ASN A 302 10.92 34.75 -14.58
N ALA A 303 11.56 34.39 -15.69
CA ALA A 303 11.86 35.29 -16.79
C ALA A 303 10.79 35.14 -17.88
N PHE A 304 10.14 36.24 -18.25
CA PHE A 304 8.98 36.22 -19.13
C PHE A 304 9.19 37.06 -20.40
N PRO A 305 8.58 36.67 -21.54
CA PRO A 305 7.65 35.55 -21.68
C PRO A 305 8.37 34.18 -21.79
N LEU A 306 7.71 33.13 -21.30
CA LEU A 306 8.19 31.75 -21.45
C LEU A 306 8.18 31.36 -22.93
N ARG A 307 9.29 30.77 -23.39
CA ARG A 307 9.49 30.29 -24.76
C ARG A 307 9.28 28.78 -24.81
N LEU A 308 8.87 28.29 -25.97
CA LEU A 308 8.67 26.86 -26.18
C LEU A 308 9.82 26.27 -27.00
N PHE A 309 10.39 25.19 -26.48
CA PHE A 309 11.46 24.43 -27.10
C PHE A 309 10.93 23.03 -27.44
N PRO A 310 11.23 22.50 -28.64
CA PRO A 310 10.84 21.13 -28.99
C PRO A 310 11.63 20.12 -28.13
N ASP A 311 11.09 18.92 -27.94
CA ASP A 311 11.79 17.85 -27.19
C ASP A 311 13.20 17.57 -27.71
N ALA A 312 13.41 17.68 -29.02
CA ALA A 312 14.72 17.50 -29.65
C ALA A 312 15.79 18.52 -29.23
N ALA A 313 15.39 19.64 -28.59
CA ALA A 313 16.33 20.68 -28.17
C ALA A 313 17.11 20.32 -26.90
N ILE A 314 16.54 19.50 -26.02
CA ILE A 314 17.08 19.22 -24.69
C ILE A 314 17.44 17.74 -24.61
N ASP A 315 18.63 17.44 -24.10
CA ASP A 315 18.97 16.09 -23.69
C ASP A 315 18.44 15.85 -22.29
N ALA A 316 17.23 15.33 -22.28
CA ALA A 316 16.43 15.24 -21.09
C ALA A 316 17.12 14.33 -20.06
N ASP A 317 17.56 13.11 -20.45
CA ASP A 317 18.28 12.17 -19.57
C ASP A 317 19.52 12.80 -18.93
N ALA A 318 20.33 13.49 -19.73
CA ALA A 318 21.50 14.20 -19.22
C ALA A 318 21.13 15.38 -18.31
N ALA A 319 20.01 16.07 -18.57
CA ALA A 319 19.55 17.17 -17.72
C ALA A 319 19.12 16.68 -16.33
N TRP A 320 18.48 15.52 -16.24
CA TRP A 320 18.15 14.90 -14.94
C TRP A 320 19.38 14.44 -14.18
N GLU A 321 20.38 13.86 -14.86
CA GLU A 321 21.61 13.41 -14.22
C GLU A 321 22.45 14.59 -13.68
N ASN A 322 22.53 15.68 -14.46
CA ASN A 322 23.39 16.82 -14.14
C ASN A 322 22.70 17.90 -13.29
N GLY A 323 21.36 17.93 -13.23
CA GLY A 323 20.59 18.91 -12.48
C GLY A 323 20.48 20.30 -13.15
N TYR A 324 20.86 20.42 -14.43
CA TYR A 324 20.72 21.63 -15.24
C TYR A 324 20.44 21.26 -16.70
N LEU A 325 19.99 22.22 -17.51
CA LEU A 325 19.62 21.98 -18.90
C LEU A 325 20.84 21.64 -19.76
N VAL A 326 20.76 20.53 -20.49
CA VAL A 326 21.76 20.10 -21.48
C VAL A 326 21.16 20.24 -22.87
N TRP A 327 21.74 21.11 -23.71
CA TRP A 327 21.24 21.37 -25.06
C TRP A 327 21.81 20.36 -26.06
N ARG A 328 20.96 19.78 -26.91
CA ARG A 328 21.41 18.92 -28.02
C ARG A 328 21.93 19.81 -29.14
N THR A 329 23.19 19.60 -29.53
CA THR A 329 23.81 20.32 -30.66
C THR A 329 23.83 19.48 -31.95
N GLU A 330 23.50 18.19 -31.84
CA GLU A 330 23.57 17.22 -32.94
C GLU A 330 22.38 17.33 -33.90
N VAL A 331 21.25 17.82 -33.41
CA VAL A 331 20.01 17.97 -34.17
C VAL A 331 19.65 19.46 -34.23
N PRO A 332 19.39 20.03 -35.42
CA PRO A 332 18.92 21.41 -35.51
C PRO A 332 17.51 21.52 -34.93
N TRP A 333 17.32 22.49 -34.04
CA TRP A 333 16.03 22.84 -33.45
C TRP A 333 15.80 24.35 -33.53
N THR A 334 14.54 24.76 -33.38
CA THR A 334 14.15 26.17 -33.39
C THR A 334 13.33 26.48 -32.15
N VAL A 335 13.53 27.68 -31.59
CA VAL A 335 12.74 28.17 -30.46
C VAL A 335 11.47 28.81 -30.99
N THR A 336 10.34 28.46 -30.39
CA THR A 336 9.09 29.16 -30.67
C THR A 336 8.94 30.31 -29.69
N THR A 337 9.07 31.54 -30.20
CA THR A 337 8.82 32.75 -29.43
C THR A 337 7.32 33.00 -29.37
N PRO A 338 6.74 33.20 -28.17
CA PRO A 338 5.32 33.53 -28.06
C PRO A 338 5.03 34.90 -28.69
N GLY A 339 3.88 35.02 -29.36
CA GLY A 339 3.41 36.29 -29.88
C GLY A 339 3.01 37.24 -28.75
N TRP A 340 3.44 38.50 -28.83
CA TRP A 340 3.01 39.54 -27.88
C TRP A 340 1.52 39.84 -28.06
N PRO A 341 0.72 39.90 -26.97
CA PRO A 341 -0.69 40.25 -27.06
C PRO A 341 -0.94 41.63 -27.71
N PHE A 342 -0.03 42.57 -27.50
CA PHE A 342 -0.07 43.92 -28.06
C PHE A 342 1.31 44.31 -28.60
N ALA A 343 1.33 45.04 -29.70
CA ALA A 343 2.58 45.65 -30.18
C ALA A 343 3.10 46.73 -29.19
N ALA A 344 2.18 47.47 -28.59
CA ALA A 344 2.44 48.36 -27.46
C ALA A 344 1.21 48.42 -26.55
N ALA A 345 1.43 48.39 -25.23
CA ALA A 345 0.41 48.64 -24.22
C ALA A 345 0.13 50.14 -24.08
N GLN A 346 -0.94 50.50 -23.36
CA GLN A 346 -1.23 51.90 -23.06
C GLN A 346 -0.13 52.48 -22.15
N PRO A 347 0.50 53.61 -22.52
CA PRO A 347 1.48 54.27 -21.67
C PRO A 347 0.85 54.68 -20.33
N ILE A 348 1.61 54.52 -19.25
CA ILE A 348 1.19 54.90 -17.90
C ILE A 348 2.14 55.96 -17.33
N VAL A 349 1.59 56.84 -16.50
CA VAL A 349 2.40 57.75 -15.68
C VAL A 349 2.62 57.06 -14.34
N VAL A 350 3.88 56.78 -14.02
CA VAL A 350 4.25 56.24 -12.70
C VAL A 350 4.20 57.41 -11.71
N PRO A 351 3.34 57.36 -10.68
CA PRO A 351 3.26 58.43 -9.71
C PRO A 351 4.55 58.48 -8.88
N THR A 352 5.25 59.62 -8.91
CA THR A 352 6.48 59.88 -8.14
C THR A 352 6.28 60.88 -7.02
N GLY A 353 5.10 61.52 -6.95
CA GLY A 353 4.72 62.51 -5.96
C GLY A 353 3.28 63.00 -6.15
N PRO A 354 2.78 63.85 -5.24
CA PRO A 354 1.40 64.36 -5.29
C PRO A 354 1.07 65.04 -6.62
N ASP A 355 2.03 65.77 -7.19
CA ASP A 355 1.89 66.50 -8.47
C ASP A 355 1.66 65.60 -9.69
N THR A 356 1.94 64.30 -9.56
CA THR A 356 1.78 63.30 -10.63
C THR A 356 0.48 62.50 -10.54
N ILE A 357 -0.35 62.77 -9.52
CA ILE A 357 -1.65 62.12 -9.33
C ILE A 357 -2.74 63.01 -9.97
N PRO A 358 -3.45 62.53 -11.00
CA PRO A 358 -4.54 63.28 -11.60
C PRO A 358 -5.61 63.64 -10.56
N GLY A 359 -5.84 64.94 -10.33
CA GLY A 359 -6.83 65.44 -9.37
C GLY A 359 -6.32 65.68 -7.94
N ALA A 360 -5.01 65.57 -7.68
CA ALA A 360 -4.42 66.13 -6.47
C ALA A 360 -4.60 67.65 -6.52
N VAL A 361 -5.54 68.16 -5.74
CA VAL A 361 -5.72 69.60 -5.54
C VAL A 361 -4.59 70.04 -4.61
N ASP A 362 -3.79 71.00 -5.06
CA ASP A 362 -2.88 71.73 -4.17
C ASP A 362 -3.74 72.49 -3.13
N ASP A 363 -4.05 71.85 -2.01
CA ASP A 363 -4.44 72.58 -0.80
C ASP A 363 -3.17 73.23 -0.23
N ASP A 364 -2.64 74.24 -0.92
CA ASP A 364 -1.74 75.22 -0.32
C ASP A 364 -2.60 76.33 0.33
N PRO A 365 -2.74 76.38 1.67
CA PRO A 365 -3.52 77.41 2.35
C PRO A 365 -2.73 78.72 2.47
N GLY A 366 -2.02 79.13 1.42
CA GLY A 366 -0.94 80.10 1.50
C GLY A 366 -0.80 81.11 0.36
N ALA A 367 -1.61 81.06 -0.71
CA ALA A 367 -1.46 82.00 -1.82
C ALA A 367 -2.70 82.90 -2.00
N THR A 368 -2.54 84.17 -1.62
CA THR A 368 -3.50 85.25 -1.91
C THR A 368 -3.61 85.46 -3.42
N PRO A 369 -4.82 85.61 -4.00
CA PRO A 369 -4.96 85.77 -5.46
C PRO A 369 -4.53 87.18 -5.86
N THR A 370 -3.37 87.31 -6.52
CA THR A 370 -3.07 88.52 -7.30
C THR A 370 -3.71 88.36 -8.67
N ALA A 371 -4.77 89.14 -8.89
CA ALA A 371 -5.38 89.33 -10.19
C ALA A 371 -4.37 89.92 -11.19
N GLY A 372 -4.30 89.35 -12.39
CA GLY A 372 -3.68 90.03 -13.53
C GLY A 372 -3.10 89.11 -14.59
N ALA A 373 -3.92 88.65 -15.52
CA ALA A 373 -3.68 88.80 -16.97
C ALA A 373 -4.78 88.09 -17.78
N THR A 374 -5.46 88.88 -18.59
CA THR A 374 -6.45 88.53 -19.62
C THR A 374 -5.93 87.47 -20.61
N PRO A 375 -6.78 86.54 -21.10
CA PRO A 375 -6.42 85.60 -22.14
C PRO A 375 -6.50 86.26 -23.53
N THR A 376 -5.41 86.17 -24.30
CA THR A 376 -5.48 86.36 -25.76
C THR A 376 -5.84 85.01 -26.39
N ALA A 377 -7.08 84.89 -26.83
CA ALA A 377 -7.53 83.86 -27.75
C ALA A 377 -7.08 84.20 -29.18
N GLY A 378 -6.66 83.20 -29.95
CA GLY A 378 -6.64 83.30 -31.41
C GLY A 378 -5.66 82.37 -32.12
N ALA A 379 -6.09 81.14 -32.42
CA ALA A 379 -6.07 80.56 -33.77
C ALA A 379 -6.53 79.09 -33.77
N THR A 380 -7.69 78.87 -34.37
CA THR A 380 -8.29 77.58 -34.80
C THR A 380 -7.53 77.00 -36.01
N PRO A 381 -7.57 75.67 -36.26
CA PRO A 381 -6.62 74.97 -37.11
C PRO A 381 -7.02 75.00 -38.60
N THR A 382 -6.02 74.89 -39.48
CA THR A 382 -6.23 74.64 -40.92
C THR A 382 -6.04 73.16 -41.21
N ALA A 383 -7.09 72.55 -41.76
CA ALA A 383 -7.10 71.22 -42.33
C ALA A 383 -6.12 71.11 -43.51
N GLY A 384 -5.41 69.99 -43.60
CA GLY A 384 -4.55 69.63 -44.72
C GLY A 384 -4.68 68.14 -45.05
N THR A 385 -5.42 67.88 -46.12
CA THR A 385 -5.78 66.60 -46.73
C THR A 385 -4.59 65.77 -47.23
N ALA A 386 -4.76 64.44 -47.24
CA ALA A 386 -3.90 63.39 -47.78
C ALA A 386 -3.51 63.54 -49.27
N PRO A 387 -2.52 62.76 -49.74
CA PRO A 387 -2.81 61.56 -50.55
C PRO A 387 -1.94 60.35 -50.11
N SER A 388 -2.42 59.10 -50.04
CA SER A 388 -2.93 58.15 -51.06
C SER A 388 -1.96 57.84 -52.19
N SER A 389 -1.23 56.73 -52.06
CA SER A 389 -0.67 55.97 -53.20
C SER A 389 -0.40 54.51 -52.81
N GLU A 390 -1.29 53.64 -53.27
CA GLU A 390 -1.04 52.23 -53.60
C GLU A 390 -0.20 52.16 -54.90
N PRO A 391 0.52 51.06 -55.14
CA PRO A 391 0.37 50.45 -56.47
C PRO A 391 0.30 48.91 -56.46
N THR A 392 -0.64 48.39 -57.24
CA THR A 392 -0.66 47.03 -57.83
C THR A 392 0.32 46.94 -59.03
N PRO A 393 0.77 45.74 -59.45
CA PRO A 393 0.21 45.11 -60.66
C PRO A 393 0.07 43.56 -60.53
N THR A 394 -1.02 42.93 -61.00
CA THR A 394 -1.22 42.25 -62.32
C THR A 394 0.00 41.40 -62.72
N GLY A 395 0.02 40.06 -62.81
CA GLY A 395 -0.96 39.08 -63.29
C GLY A 395 -0.58 38.65 -64.72
N ASP A 396 -0.02 37.44 -64.93
CA ASP A 396 -0.49 36.48 -65.97
C ASP A 396 0.26 35.12 -66.00
N ALA A 397 -0.36 34.19 -66.74
CA ALA A 397 -0.30 32.73 -66.76
C ALA A 397 0.95 31.98 -67.30
N SER A 398 1.06 30.73 -66.84
CA SER A 398 1.36 29.46 -67.55
C SER A 398 2.46 29.37 -68.64
N ALA A 399 3.43 28.45 -68.44
CA ALA A 399 3.80 27.42 -69.42
C ALA A 399 4.82 26.39 -68.87
N THR A 400 4.59 25.15 -69.26
CA THR A 400 5.33 23.90 -69.05
C THR A 400 6.63 23.85 -69.86
N ALA A 401 7.72 23.25 -69.34
CA ALA A 401 8.59 22.28 -70.04
C ALA A 401 9.92 21.98 -69.30
N THR A 402 10.10 20.70 -68.98
CA THR A 402 11.26 19.83 -69.28
C THR A 402 12.69 20.39 -69.25
N GLY A 403 13.55 19.78 -68.42
CA GLY A 403 15.00 19.76 -68.64
C GLY A 403 15.82 19.25 -67.45
N ALA A 404 16.13 17.94 -67.45
CA ALA A 404 17.28 17.40 -66.70
C ALA A 404 18.60 17.94 -67.28
N PRO A 405 19.69 17.98 -66.49
CA PRO A 405 20.67 16.90 -66.65
C PRO A 405 21.39 16.44 -65.36
N THR A 406 21.70 15.15 -65.38
CA THR A 406 22.85 14.41 -64.83
C THR A 406 24.06 15.21 -64.32
N GLY A 407 24.62 14.77 -63.18
CA GLY A 407 26.01 15.07 -62.80
C GLY A 407 26.42 14.55 -61.42
N THR A 408 26.79 13.27 -61.32
CA THR A 408 27.59 12.69 -60.22
C THR A 408 29.09 12.83 -60.55
N PRO A 409 29.98 13.06 -59.57
CA PRO A 409 31.01 12.05 -59.24
C PRO A 409 31.22 11.96 -57.71
N SER A 410 31.12 10.79 -57.06
CA SER A 410 32.16 9.76 -56.86
C SER A 410 33.47 10.21 -56.21
N ALA A 411 33.68 9.70 -54.99
CA ALA A 411 34.91 9.27 -54.29
C ALA A 411 36.04 10.30 -54.04
N GLN A 412 36.35 10.64 -52.77
CA GLN A 412 37.30 9.98 -51.83
C GLN A 412 38.79 10.15 -52.21
N PRO A 413 39.76 10.07 -51.28
CA PRO A 413 39.81 9.30 -50.02
C PRO A 413 39.55 10.08 -48.73
#